data_AF-A0A9R1WVI7-F1
#
_entry.id   AF-A0A9R1WVI7-F1
#
_cell.length_a   1.000
_cell.length_b   1.000
_cell.length_c   1.000
_cell.angle_alpha   90.00
_cell.angle_beta   90.00
_cell.angle_gamma   90.00
#
_symmetry.space_group_name_H-M   'P 1'
#
loop_
_entity.id
_entity.type
_entity.pdbx_description
1 polymer ?
#
loop_
_entity_poly.entity_id
_entity_poly.type
_entity_poly.pdbx_seq_one_letter_code
_entity_poly.pdbx_strand_id
1 'polypeptide(L)'
;MPKLVVVPFGPLGGADATWVIIEDYNAIYVIGYAFFLDFYVYLEKYKRCSNLSQDSTHAYTIMPTFGFIISRLLGLSPSLSVGLILLSCCPGGIASNNNLICTCTDLIITFLLLFIGCSSRPLYPLPSHDEKTKMPLQTFRPFNVAHRGSNGELPEETAPSYLRAIEEGTYFIEMDILVSKDGVLMCHHDVILDDTTDVLEHIQFADRKRTYEVEGANMNGLFMYQPTFIDFFSIIKRNEIDFTLEELKTLRAKQRFSFRDQQYNGKFPIITFEEYIQIAINAPRVVGIYPEIKNPVLMNQHVKWPKGKRFEDVFMEILNKYGYKGSYMSKEWLKQPCFIQLFAPSSIVHIHNKTDLPKIFLIDDVDVRTQDTNQQITSDRYFNYIREFVIGIGPWKDTIVPVKDNYVETLTDLVDRAHAYNLQVHPYTFRNENKYMSDNSPNLDLAKIPLIWEEVN
;
A
#
# COMPACT_ATOMS: atom_id res chain seq x y z
N MET A 1 -0.38 13.68 -20.37
CA MET A 1 0.20 13.32 -21.69
C MET A 1 1.70 13.49 -21.58
N PRO A 2 2.53 12.53 -22.02
CA PRO A 2 3.97 12.70 -22.03
C PRO A 2 4.33 13.92 -22.88
N LYS A 3 5.21 14.78 -22.38
CA LYS A 3 5.73 15.91 -23.15
C LYS A 3 6.82 15.38 -24.08
N LEU A 4 6.51 15.30 -25.37
CA LEU A 4 7.52 15.08 -26.39
C LEU A 4 8.23 16.41 -26.65
N VAL A 5 9.50 16.52 -26.27
CA VAL A 5 10.32 17.68 -26.61
C VAL A 5 11.27 17.27 -27.73
N VAL A 6 10.99 17.74 -28.95
CA VAL A 6 11.87 17.57 -30.11
C VAL A 6 12.71 18.84 -30.24
N VAL A 7 14.03 18.72 -30.10
CA VAL A 7 14.96 19.84 -30.28
C VAL A 7 15.70 19.66 -31.61
N PRO A 8 15.30 20.36 -32.68
CA PRO A 8 16.09 20.41 -33.90
C PRO A 8 17.30 21.35 -33.72
N PHE A 9 18.49 20.89 -34.10
CA PHE A 9 19.67 21.74 -34.22
C PHE A 9 19.84 22.22 -35.66
N GLY A 10 20.06 23.54 -35.85
CA GLY A 10 20.47 24.14 -37.13
C GLY A 10 22.00 24.20 -37.27
N PRO A 11 22.53 24.51 -38.48
CA PRO A 11 23.88 24.12 -38.86
C PRO A 11 24.93 25.06 -38.28
N LEU A 12 25.70 24.56 -37.32
CA LEU A 12 27.05 25.04 -37.05
C LEU A 12 27.99 23.83 -37.12
N GLY A 13 28.61 23.61 -38.29
CA GLY A 13 29.69 22.64 -38.42
C GLY A 13 29.33 21.25 -38.98
N GLY A 14 28.27 21.11 -39.78
CA GLY A 14 28.13 19.99 -40.72
C GLY A 14 27.75 18.63 -40.14
N ALA A 15 27.06 18.56 -39.00
CA ALA A 15 26.44 17.33 -38.52
C ALA A 15 25.04 17.62 -37.96
N ASP A 16 24.04 16.83 -38.40
CA ASP A 16 22.68 16.86 -37.84
C ASP A 16 22.57 15.79 -36.75
N ALA A 17 22.29 16.21 -35.52
CA ALA A 17 21.91 15.33 -34.41
C ALA A 17 20.51 15.70 -33.95
N THR A 18 19.60 14.72 -33.91
CA THR A 18 18.25 14.88 -33.35
C THR A 18 18.17 14.08 -32.06
N TRP A 19 17.80 14.75 -30.97
CA TRP A 19 17.58 14.11 -29.67
C TRP A 19 16.08 14.05 -29.41
N VAL A 20 15.59 12.85 -29.10
CA VAL A 20 14.23 12.64 -28.60
C VAL A 20 14.34 12.31 -27.12
N ILE A 21 13.84 13.22 -26.30
CA ILE A 21 13.72 13.03 -24.85
C ILE A 21 12.27 12.67 -24.58
N ILE A 22 12.05 11.45 -24.06
CA ILE A 22 10.75 11.00 -23.60
C ILE A 22 10.77 11.04 -22.08
N GLU A 23 9.94 11.90 -21.52
CA GLU A 23 9.68 11.99 -20.09
C GLU A 23 8.49 11.09 -19.76
N ASP A 24 8.72 10.03 -19.01
CA ASP A 24 7.66 9.26 -18.35
C ASP A 24 8.01 9.11 -16.87
N TYR A 25 6.98 9.04 -16.01
CA TYR A 25 7.06 9.34 -14.57
C TYR A 25 8.10 8.56 -13.75
N ASN A 26 8.78 7.56 -14.31
CA ASN A 26 9.79 6.74 -13.64
C ASN A 26 11.10 6.48 -14.44
N ALA A 27 11.31 7.07 -15.63
CA ALA A 27 12.56 6.89 -16.39
C ALA A 27 12.82 7.98 -17.45
N ILE A 28 14.11 8.25 -17.73
CA ILE A 28 14.54 9.09 -18.86
C ILE A 28 15.00 8.17 -20.00
N TYR A 29 14.39 8.30 -21.18
CA TYR A 29 14.92 7.70 -22.40
C TYR A 29 15.51 8.79 -23.29
N VAL A 30 16.83 8.74 -23.50
CA VAL A 30 17.55 9.60 -24.45
C VAL A 30 17.96 8.73 -25.64
N ILE A 31 17.27 8.87 -26.77
CA ILE A 31 17.69 8.26 -28.03
C ILE A 31 18.51 9.29 -28.79
N GLY A 32 19.83 9.11 -28.80
CA GLY A 32 20.74 9.90 -29.63
C GLY A 32 20.92 9.26 -31.00
N TYR A 33 20.53 9.97 -32.07
CA TYR A 33 21.05 9.69 -33.40
C TYR A 33 22.33 10.50 -33.60
N ALA A 34 23.46 9.81 -33.81
CA ALA A 34 24.71 10.44 -34.17
C ALA A 34 25.30 9.75 -35.40
N PHE A 35 25.13 10.36 -36.57
CA PHE A 35 25.99 10.09 -37.72
C PHE A 35 27.36 10.73 -37.41
N PHE A 36 28.32 9.92 -36.97
CA PHE A 36 29.67 10.35 -36.65
C PHE A 36 30.60 9.87 -37.77
N LEU A 37 30.95 10.72 -38.75
CA LEU A 37 32.01 10.35 -39.69
C LEU A 37 33.01 11.46 -40.07
N ASP A 38 32.71 12.76 -39.98
CA ASP A 38 33.63 13.75 -40.57
C ASP A 38 34.49 14.58 -39.60
N PHE A 39 34.14 14.68 -38.31
CA PHE A 39 34.97 15.47 -37.37
C PHE A 39 36.19 14.69 -36.82
N TYR A 40 36.07 13.37 -36.67
CA TYR A 40 37.14 12.53 -36.11
C TYR A 40 38.27 12.29 -37.12
N VAL A 41 37.95 12.22 -38.42
CA VAL A 41 38.96 12.15 -39.50
C VAL A 41 39.75 13.46 -39.61
N TYR A 42 39.16 14.59 -39.25
CA TYR A 42 39.86 15.88 -39.21
C TYR A 42 40.89 15.95 -38.05
N LEU A 43 40.56 15.36 -36.89
CA LEU A 43 41.43 15.34 -35.72
C LEU A 43 42.52 14.25 -35.76
N GLU A 44 42.28 13.10 -36.40
CA GLU A 44 43.32 12.09 -36.62
C GLU A 44 44.45 12.57 -37.54
N LYS A 45 44.17 13.54 -38.42
CA LYS A 45 45.20 14.16 -39.27
C LYS A 45 46.19 15.04 -38.51
N TYR A 46 45.93 15.30 -37.23
CA TYR A 46 46.78 16.09 -36.33
C TYR A 46 47.24 15.29 -35.10
N LYS A 47 47.61 14.01 -35.27
CA LYS A 47 48.43 13.32 -34.26
C LYS A 47 49.90 13.66 -34.43
N ARG A 48 50.41 14.54 -33.57
CA ARG A 48 51.80 14.50 -33.11
C ARG A 48 51.80 14.34 -31.59
N CYS A 49 52.54 13.33 -31.13
CA CYS A 49 52.66 12.91 -29.74
C CYS A 49 53.01 14.07 -28.79
N SER A 50 52.03 14.53 -28.02
CA SER A 50 52.23 15.17 -26.72
C SER A 50 50.87 15.41 -26.07
N ASN A 51 50.73 15.00 -24.80
CA ASN A 51 49.67 15.38 -23.83
C ASN A 51 48.55 14.37 -23.56
N LEU A 52 48.91 13.25 -22.92
CA LEU A 52 47.98 12.47 -22.07
C LEU A 52 47.27 13.33 -20.99
N SER A 53 47.81 14.51 -20.65
CA SER A 53 47.20 15.46 -19.70
C SER A 53 46.03 16.27 -20.27
N GLN A 54 45.94 16.44 -21.59
CA GLN A 54 44.83 17.17 -22.21
C GLN A 54 43.57 16.32 -22.29
N ASP A 55 43.67 15.03 -22.57
CA ASP A 55 42.52 14.12 -22.64
C ASP A 55 41.82 13.94 -21.28
N SER A 56 42.59 13.89 -20.18
CA SER A 56 42.03 13.86 -18.82
C SER A 56 41.33 15.17 -18.44
N THR A 57 41.83 16.32 -18.89
CA THR A 57 41.23 17.61 -18.55
C THR A 57 39.90 17.83 -19.31
N HIS A 58 39.79 17.32 -20.54
CA HIS A 58 38.55 17.39 -21.30
C HIS A 58 37.47 16.44 -20.74
N ALA A 59 37.83 15.19 -20.45
CA ALA A 59 36.90 14.19 -19.95
C ALA A 59 36.38 14.47 -18.52
N TYR A 60 37.23 15.02 -17.65
CA TYR A 60 36.88 15.19 -16.23
C TYR A 60 36.57 16.63 -15.81
N THR A 61 36.70 17.62 -16.71
CA THR A 61 36.40 19.02 -16.37
C THR A 61 35.49 19.68 -17.39
N ILE A 62 35.76 19.55 -18.70
CA ILE A 62 34.97 20.25 -19.71
C ILE A 62 33.59 19.59 -19.90
N MET A 63 33.53 18.27 -20.06
CA MET A 63 32.27 17.57 -20.29
C MET A 63 31.29 17.59 -19.09
N PRO A 64 31.75 17.45 -17.83
CA PRO A 64 30.89 17.61 -16.66
C PRO A 64 30.38 19.04 -16.51
N THR A 65 31.23 20.03 -16.78
CA THR A 65 30.85 21.46 -16.73
C THR A 65 29.82 21.79 -17.81
N PHE A 66 29.93 21.20 -19.00
CA PHE A 66 28.96 21.36 -20.07
C PHE A 66 27.61 20.74 -19.70
N GLY A 67 27.60 19.52 -19.13
CA GLY A 67 26.40 18.88 -18.60
C GLY A 67 25.70 19.73 -17.54
N PHE A 68 26.47 20.36 -16.65
CA PHE A 68 25.96 21.28 -15.63
C PHE A 68 25.37 22.58 -16.20
N ILE A 69 26.04 23.20 -17.19
CA ILE A 69 25.53 24.43 -17.83
C ILE A 69 24.21 24.15 -18.54
N ILE A 70 24.13 23.03 -19.26
CA ILE A 70 22.89 22.62 -19.94
C ILE A 70 21.77 22.33 -18.93
N SER A 71 22.07 21.68 -17.82
CA SER A 71 21.06 21.40 -16.80
C SER A 71 20.49 22.69 -16.18
N ARG A 72 21.33 23.71 -16.01
CA ARG A 72 20.91 25.05 -15.54
C ARG A 72 20.09 25.80 -16.58
N LEU A 73 20.50 25.79 -17.84
CA LEU A 73 19.77 26.45 -18.93
C LEU A 73 18.38 25.85 -19.15
N LEU A 74 18.25 24.54 -18.94
CA LEU A 74 16.99 23.81 -19.09
C LEU A 74 16.13 23.78 -17.80
N GLY A 75 16.60 24.37 -16.70
CA GLY A 75 15.86 24.42 -15.43
C GLY A 75 15.60 23.03 -14.82
N LEU A 76 16.51 22.07 -15.02
CA LEU A 76 16.31 20.69 -14.58
C LEU A 76 16.34 20.57 -13.05
N SER A 77 15.58 19.60 -12.52
CA SER A 77 15.61 19.27 -11.08
C SER A 77 17.01 18.76 -10.68
N PRO A 78 17.36 18.78 -9.37
CA PRO A 78 18.68 18.35 -8.90
C PRO A 78 19.03 16.91 -9.31
N SER A 79 18.07 15.99 -9.26
CA SER A 79 18.28 14.58 -9.65
C SER A 79 18.58 14.43 -11.14
N LEU A 80 17.85 15.15 -12.01
CA LEU A 80 18.07 15.16 -13.45
C LEU A 80 19.40 15.81 -13.84
N SER A 81 19.77 16.88 -13.14
CA SER A 81 21.05 17.56 -13.32
C SER A 81 22.22 16.63 -13.02
N VAL A 82 22.15 15.88 -11.92
CA VAL A 82 23.18 14.91 -11.53
C VAL A 82 23.30 13.77 -12.57
N GLY A 83 22.17 13.24 -13.04
CA GLY A 83 22.15 12.22 -14.09
C GLY A 83 22.83 12.69 -15.39
N LEU A 84 22.51 13.90 -15.85
CA LEU A 84 23.09 14.48 -17.07
C LEU A 84 24.60 14.72 -16.95
N ILE A 85 25.06 15.19 -15.78
CA ILE A 85 26.49 15.44 -15.50
C ILE A 85 27.25 14.11 -15.45
N LEU A 86 26.69 13.06 -14.82
CA LEU A 86 27.33 11.75 -14.77
C LEU A 86 27.42 11.10 -16.16
N LEU A 87 26.40 11.29 -17.00
CA LEU A 87 26.42 10.78 -18.37
C LEU A 87 27.49 11.47 -19.22
N SER A 88 27.71 12.78 -19.02
CA SER A 88 28.76 13.51 -19.72
C SER A 88 30.17 13.16 -19.22
N CYS A 89 30.31 12.44 -18.11
CA CYS A 89 31.60 11.91 -17.62
C CYS A 89 32.02 10.58 -18.29
N CYS A 90 31.17 9.92 -19.09
CA CYS A 90 31.47 8.61 -19.65
C CYS A 90 32.35 8.70 -20.92
N PRO A 91 33.60 8.20 -20.92
CA PRO A 91 34.42 8.12 -22.12
C PRO A 91 33.99 6.92 -22.96
N GLY A 92 32.97 7.09 -23.82
CA GLY A 92 32.60 6.07 -24.80
C GLY A 92 33.56 6.10 -25.99
N GLY A 93 34.54 5.18 -26.06
CA GLY A 93 35.35 5.06 -27.28
C GLY A 93 36.67 4.29 -27.26
N ILE A 94 36.90 3.28 -26.39
CA ILE A 94 38.04 2.35 -26.58
C ILE A 94 37.64 0.92 -26.17
N ALA A 95 36.80 0.25 -26.97
CA ALA A 95 36.71 -1.21 -27.08
C ALA A 95 35.62 -1.60 -28.10
N SER A 96 35.99 -1.73 -29.38
CA SER A 96 35.36 -2.62 -30.38
C SER A 96 35.68 -2.17 -31.81
N ASN A 97 36.95 -2.21 -32.21
CA ASN A 97 37.30 -2.32 -33.62
C ASN A 97 37.80 -3.73 -33.86
N ASN A 98 36.88 -4.60 -34.26
CA ASN A 98 37.08 -5.74 -35.18
C ASN A 98 35.74 -6.47 -35.33
N ASN A 99 35.24 -6.57 -36.57
CA ASN A 99 34.00 -7.19 -37.05
C ASN A 99 32.85 -6.23 -37.39
N LEU A 100 33.13 -5.37 -38.36
CA LEU A 100 32.16 -4.71 -39.21
C LEU A 100 31.68 -5.71 -40.29
N ILE A 101 30.68 -6.53 -40.00
CA ILE A 101 29.72 -7.24 -40.91
C ILE A 101 28.77 -8.02 -39.98
N CYS A 102 27.69 -7.40 -39.50
CA CYS A 102 26.47 -8.09 -39.00
C CYS A 102 25.34 -7.15 -38.52
N THR A 103 25.34 -5.86 -38.88
CA THR A 103 24.45 -4.87 -38.24
C THR A 103 23.06 -4.74 -38.85
N CYS A 104 22.70 -5.52 -39.89
CA CYS A 104 21.32 -5.53 -40.41
C CYS A 104 20.42 -6.57 -39.73
N THR A 105 20.98 -7.65 -39.17
CA THR A 105 20.18 -8.67 -38.46
C THR A 105 19.84 -8.25 -37.03
N ASP A 106 20.75 -7.56 -36.35
CA ASP A 106 20.53 -7.12 -34.97
C ASP A 106 19.56 -5.95 -34.84
N LEU A 107 19.48 -5.08 -35.86
CA LEU A 107 18.49 -4.00 -35.91
C LEU A 107 17.07 -4.55 -36.03
N ILE A 108 16.86 -5.61 -36.82
CA ILE A 108 15.54 -6.24 -36.98
C ILE A 108 15.14 -6.99 -35.71
N ILE A 109 16.08 -7.66 -35.05
CA ILE A 109 15.83 -8.34 -33.77
C ILE A 109 15.53 -7.32 -32.67
N THR A 110 16.23 -6.19 -32.61
CA THR A 110 15.99 -5.14 -31.61
C THR A 110 14.67 -4.41 -31.88
N PHE A 111 14.30 -4.15 -33.14
CA PHE A 111 13.00 -3.59 -33.49
C PHE A 111 11.84 -4.58 -33.24
N LEU A 112 12.04 -5.87 -33.50
CA LEU A 112 11.07 -6.92 -33.16
C LEU A 112 10.92 -7.09 -31.64
N LEU A 113 12.00 -7.01 -30.87
CA LEU A 113 11.94 -7.04 -29.41
C LEU A 113 11.28 -5.79 -28.82
N LEU A 114 11.46 -4.62 -29.43
CA LEU A 114 10.76 -3.38 -29.07
C LEU A 114 9.27 -3.40 -29.45
N PHE A 115 8.90 -4.01 -30.58
CA PHE A 115 7.48 -4.17 -30.95
C PHE A 115 6.78 -5.27 -30.15
N ILE A 116 7.47 -6.37 -29.82
CA ILE A 116 6.95 -7.38 -28.89
C ILE A 116 6.84 -6.80 -27.48
N GLY A 117 7.79 -5.95 -27.05
CA GLY A 117 7.74 -5.26 -25.76
C GLY A 117 6.71 -4.13 -25.67
N CYS A 118 6.35 -3.49 -26.78
CA CYS A 118 5.34 -2.40 -26.81
C CYS A 118 3.92 -2.86 -27.19
N SER A 119 3.74 -4.10 -27.65
CA SER A 119 2.41 -4.70 -27.84
C SER A 119 2.01 -5.67 -26.72
N SER A 120 2.88 -5.92 -25.75
CA SER A 120 2.52 -6.49 -24.45
C SER A 120 2.32 -5.41 -23.40
N ARG A 121 1.41 -4.46 -23.64
CA ARG A 121 0.67 -3.90 -22.51
C ARG A 121 -0.38 -4.95 -22.17
N PRO A 122 -0.35 -5.59 -20.99
CA PRO A 122 -1.55 -6.28 -20.54
C PRO A 122 -2.59 -5.19 -20.36
N LEU A 123 -3.55 -5.13 -21.29
CA LEU A 123 -4.93 -4.77 -21.01
C LEU A 123 -5.28 -5.65 -19.81
N TYR A 124 -5.09 -5.21 -18.56
CA TYR A 124 -5.15 -6.07 -17.35
C TYR A 124 -6.33 -7.05 -17.48
N PRO A 125 -6.10 -8.30 -17.95
CA PRO A 125 -7.10 -9.31 -17.78
C PRO A 125 -6.95 -9.65 -16.30
N LEU A 126 -8.06 -9.88 -15.60
CA LEU A 126 -7.99 -10.64 -14.37
C LEU A 126 -7.09 -11.86 -14.65
N PRO A 127 -6.04 -12.10 -13.85
CA PRO A 127 -5.01 -13.07 -14.19
C PRO A 127 -5.66 -14.41 -14.52
N SER A 128 -5.30 -14.97 -15.67
CA SER A 128 -5.71 -16.31 -16.04
C SER A 128 -5.20 -17.26 -14.97
N HIS A 129 -6.10 -18.14 -14.52
CA HIS A 129 -5.89 -19.16 -13.50
C HIS A 129 -4.81 -20.17 -13.96
N ASP A 130 -3.53 -19.81 -13.88
CA ASP A 130 -2.43 -20.74 -14.15
C ASP A 130 -2.26 -21.60 -12.89
N GLU A 131 -2.57 -22.90 -13.01
CA GLU A 131 -2.63 -23.90 -11.93
C GLU A 131 -1.23 -24.27 -11.35
N LYS A 132 -0.30 -23.30 -11.31
CA LYS A 132 0.97 -23.49 -10.62
C LYS A 132 0.70 -23.59 -9.13
N THR A 133 1.20 -24.67 -8.52
CA THR A 133 1.10 -24.89 -7.08
C THR A 133 1.79 -23.72 -6.37
N LYS A 134 0.99 -22.83 -5.74
CA LYS A 134 1.52 -21.67 -5.02
C LYS A 134 2.49 -22.12 -3.93
N MET A 135 3.54 -21.33 -3.71
CA MET A 135 4.42 -21.55 -2.56
C MET A 135 3.60 -21.50 -1.26
N PRO A 136 3.73 -22.49 -0.36
CA PRO A 136 2.94 -22.57 0.86
C PRO A 136 3.30 -21.46 1.86
N LEU A 137 2.37 -21.17 2.77
CA LEU A 137 2.61 -20.24 3.87
C LEU A 137 3.71 -20.78 4.79
N GLN A 138 4.67 -19.94 5.16
CA GLN A 138 5.70 -20.28 6.15
C GLN A 138 5.13 -20.14 7.55
N THR A 139 5.23 -21.19 8.38
CA THR A 139 4.60 -21.25 9.71
C THR A 139 5.56 -21.41 10.87
N PHE A 140 6.87 -21.41 10.62
CA PHE A 140 7.89 -21.65 11.65
C PHE A 140 8.41 -20.37 12.34
N ARG A 141 7.98 -19.20 11.89
CA ARG A 141 8.35 -17.90 12.47
C ARG A 141 7.09 -17.05 12.66
N PRO A 142 7.16 -16.03 13.52
CA PRO A 142 6.33 -14.82 13.44
C PRO A 142 5.71 -14.53 12.07
N PHE A 143 4.39 -14.34 12.04
CA PHE A 143 3.74 -13.78 10.87
C PHE A 143 4.05 -12.28 10.77
N ASN A 144 3.78 -11.75 9.61
CA ASN A 144 3.94 -10.35 9.29
C ASN A 144 2.64 -10.01 8.59
N VAL A 145 1.98 -9.01 9.13
CA VAL A 145 0.68 -8.55 8.69
C VAL A 145 0.90 -7.13 8.24
N ALA A 146 0.74 -6.89 6.95
CA ALA A 146 0.80 -5.57 6.37
C ALA A 146 -0.49 -4.81 6.70
N HIS A 147 -0.47 -4.06 7.80
CA HIS A 147 -1.56 -3.23 8.30
C HIS A 147 -1.99 -2.23 7.21
N ARG A 148 -3.15 -2.45 6.58
CA ARG A 148 -3.69 -1.68 5.44
C ARG A 148 -2.78 -1.66 4.20
N GLY A 149 -2.00 -2.73 4.02
CA GLY A 149 -0.96 -2.85 3.00
C GLY A 149 0.33 -2.07 3.35
N SER A 150 1.13 -1.69 2.34
CA SER A 150 2.34 -0.88 2.50
C SER A 150 1.98 0.61 2.70
N ASN A 151 1.26 0.90 3.79
CA ASN A 151 0.67 2.21 4.07
C ASN A 151 1.69 3.33 4.33
N GLY A 152 2.94 2.95 4.64
CA GLY A 152 4.07 3.86 4.80
C GLY A 152 4.49 4.50 3.48
N GLU A 153 4.36 3.77 2.38
CA GLU A 153 4.77 4.20 1.04
C GLU A 153 3.59 4.68 0.18
N LEU A 154 2.43 4.02 0.31
CA LEU A 154 1.27 4.22 -0.55
C LEU A 154 0.03 4.57 0.29
N PRO A 155 -0.99 5.24 -0.30
CA PRO A 155 -2.27 5.45 0.37
C PRO A 155 -2.85 4.10 0.84
N GLU A 156 -3.20 4.04 2.13
CA GLU A 156 -3.72 2.85 2.79
C GLU A 156 -4.97 2.29 2.10
N GLU A 157 -5.25 1.00 2.27
CA GLU A 157 -6.49 0.36 1.78
C GLU A 157 -6.66 0.39 0.25
N THR A 158 -5.58 0.59 -0.51
CA THR A 158 -5.61 0.61 -1.98
C THR A 158 -4.98 -0.64 -2.59
N ALA A 159 -5.41 -1.01 -3.81
CA ALA A 159 -4.82 -2.17 -4.51
C ALA A 159 -3.29 -2.08 -4.65
N PRO A 160 -2.68 -0.94 -5.01
CA PRO A 160 -1.21 -0.81 -5.04
C PRO A 160 -0.56 -1.01 -3.68
N SER A 161 -1.16 -0.51 -2.59
CA SER A 161 -0.65 -0.73 -1.22
C SER A 161 -0.59 -2.22 -0.88
N TYR A 162 -1.61 -2.99 -1.25
CA TYR A 162 -1.65 -4.43 -1.05
C TYR A 162 -0.68 -5.20 -1.92
N LEU A 163 -0.60 -4.86 -3.22
CA LEU A 163 0.34 -5.48 -4.14
C LEU A 163 1.79 -5.25 -3.69
N ARG A 164 2.11 -4.03 -3.27
CA ARG A 164 3.43 -3.68 -2.74
C ARG A 164 3.77 -4.49 -1.49
N ALA A 165 2.85 -4.60 -0.52
CA ALA A 165 3.06 -5.43 0.66
C ALA A 165 3.30 -6.92 0.34
N ILE A 166 2.64 -7.44 -0.70
CA ILE A 166 2.84 -8.81 -1.17
C ILE A 166 4.25 -8.98 -1.76
N GLU A 167 4.71 -8.02 -2.57
CA GLU A 167 6.05 -7.97 -3.17
C GLU A 167 7.15 -7.89 -2.10
N GLU A 168 6.93 -7.08 -1.07
CA GLU A 168 7.76 -6.96 0.12
C GLU A 168 7.90 -8.30 0.88
N GLY A 169 6.88 -9.16 0.83
CA GLY A 169 6.96 -10.51 1.40
C GLY A 169 6.09 -10.70 2.64
N THR A 170 5.08 -9.86 2.86
CA THR A 170 4.16 -10.01 3.98
C THR A 170 3.42 -11.35 3.98
N TYR A 171 3.12 -11.92 5.14
CA TYR A 171 2.36 -13.18 5.19
C TYR A 171 0.87 -12.96 5.01
N PHE A 172 0.39 -11.84 5.53
CA PHE A 172 -1.00 -11.45 5.52
C PHE A 172 -1.11 -9.99 5.10
N ILE A 173 -2.07 -9.69 4.23
CA ILE A 173 -2.51 -8.31 4.04
C ILE A 173 -3.68 -8.07 4.99
N GLU A 174 -3.68 -6.97 5.73
CA GLU A 174 -4.76 -6.59 6.64
C GLU A 174 -5.60 -5.49 6.02
N MET A 175 -6.90 -5.50 6.31
CA MET A 175 -7.82 -4.50 5.79
C MET A 175 -8.97 -4.23 6.74
N ASP A 176 -9.47 -3.01 6.70
CA ASP A 176 -10.63 -2.55 7.45
C ASP A 176 -11.89 -2.57 6.59
N ILE A 177 -13.00 -3.10 7.12
CA ILE A 177 -14.28 -3.19 6.41
C ILE A 177 -15.29 -2.20 6.96
N LEU A 178 -15.76 -1.35 6.06
CA LEU A 178 -16.97 -0.55 6.20
C LEU A 178 -17.98 -0.89 5.10
N VAL A 179 -19.08 -0.16 5.05
CA VAL A 179 -20.23 -0.50 4.20
C VAL A 179 -20.71 0.74 3.45
N SER A 180 -20.96 0.59 2.16
CA SER A 180 -21.65 1.60 1.36
C SER A 180 -23.15 1.65 1.65
N LYS A 181 -23.83 2.71 1.19
CA LYS A 181 -25.29 2.86 1.28
C LYS A 181 -26.06 1.66 0.74
N ASP A 182 -25.61 1.13 -0.38
CA ASP A 182 -26.21 0.01 -1.11
C ASP A 182 -25.76 -1.36 -0.58
N GLY A 183 -25.11 -1.41 0.59
CA GLY A 183 -24.81 -2.64 1.32
C GLY A 183 -23.58 -3.39 0.78
N VAL A 184 -22.70 -2.71 0.05
CA VAL A 184 -21.45 -3.28 -0.46
C VAL A 184 -20.35 -3.09 0.58
N LEU A 185 -19.57 -4.13 0.83
CA LEU A 185 -18.45 -4.08 1.77
C LEU A 185 -17.24 -3.40 1.12
N MET A 186 -16.74 -2.36 1.77
CA MET A 186 -15.70 -1.46 1.27
C MET A 186 -14.45 -1.54 2.14
N CYS A 187 -13.28 -1.45 1.51
CA CYS A 187 -12.00 -1.43 2.21
C CYS A 187 -11.70 0.01 2.64
N HIS A 188 -11.88 0.32 3.92
CA HIS A 188 -11.65 1.64 4.47
C HIS A 188 -11.69 1.63 6.01
N HIS A 189 -10.76 2.35 6.63
CA HIS A 189 -10.62 2.37 8.09
C HIS A 189 -11.64 3.27 8.80
N ASP A 190 -11.78 4.51 8.33
CA ASP A 190 -12.51 5.55 9.05
C ASP A 190 -13.97 5.61 8.62
N VAL A 191 -14.89 5.84 9.54
CA VAL A 191 -16.29 6.09 9.15
C VAL A 191 -16.46 7.39 8.36
N ILE A 192 -15.48 8.30 8.42
CA ILE A 192 -15.41 9.59 7.71
C ILE A 192 -14.35 9.54 6.60
N LEU A 193 -14.69 10.05 5.43
CA LEU A 193 -13.86 10.05 4.22
C LEU A 193 -12.90 11.26 4.10
N ASP A 194 -13.08 12.30 4.93
CA ASP A 194 -12.46 13.62 4.80
C ASP A 194 -10.92 13.58 4.68
N ASP A 195 -10.26 12.79 5.53
CA ASP A 195 -8.80 12.86 5.72
C ASP A 195 -8.01 11.94 4.77
N THR A 196 -8.65 10.89 4.25
CA THR A 196 -8.01 9.83 3.47
C THR A 196 -8.53 9.75 2.04
N THR A 197 -9.36 10.70 1.61
CA THR A 197 -9.86 10.79 0.24
C THR A 197 -9.90 12.23 -0.29
N ASP A 198 -10.22 12.39 -1.57
CA ASP A 198 -10.52 13.67 -2.22
C ASP A 198 -11.96 14.15 -2.05
N VAL A 199 -12.79 13.51 -1.21
CA VAL A 199 -14.23 13.81 -1.08
C VAL A 199 -14.55 15.30 -0.87
N LEU A 200 -13.69 16.04 -0.17
CA LEU A 200 -13.87 17.48 0.08
C LEU A 200 -13.66 18.35 -1.18
N GLU A 201 -13.02 17.82 -2.22
CA GLU A 201 -12.82 18.48 -3.52
C GLU A 201 -14.03 18.30 -4.45
N HIS A 202 -14.93 17.36 -4.12
CA HIS A 202 -16.16 17.09 -4.86
C HIS A 202 -17.31 17.96 -4.37
N ILE A 203 -17.51 19.11 -5.01
CA ILE A 203 -18.54 20.11 -4.64
C ILE A 203 -19.96 19.54 -4.54
N GLN A 204 -20.27 18.50 -5.31
CA GLN A 204 -21.58 17.82 -5.28
C GLN A 204 -21.85 17.05 -3.98
N PHE A 205 -20.82 16.85 -3.14
CA PHE A 205 -20.94 16.16 -1.85
C PHE A 205 -20.86 17.14 -0.66
N ALA A 206 -20.59 18.43 -0.90
CA ALA A 206 -20.37 19.41 0.17
C ALA A 206 -21.57 19.55 1.14
N ASP A 207 -22.78 19.34 0.66
CA ASP A 207 -24.02 19.41 1.44
C ASP A 207 -24.31 18.13 2.27
N ARG A 208 -23.44 17.12 2.18
CA ARG A 208 -23.56 15.83 2.89
C ARG A 208 -22.76 15.75 4.19
N LYS A 209 -22.01 16.79 4.58
CA LYS A 209 -21.27 16.80 5.85
C LYS A 209 -22.24 16.79 7.05
N ARG A 210 -22.01 15.93 8.03
CA ARG A 210 -22.88 15.71 9.20
C ARG A 210 -22.07 15.50 10.47
N THR A 211 -22.76 15.55 11.62
CA THR A 211 -22.19 15.18 12.91
C THR A 211 -22.90 13.94 13.45
N TYR A 212 -22.15 12.91 13.84
CA TYR A 212 -22.66 11.68 14.45
C TYR A 212 -21.88 11.28 15.68
N GLU A 213 -22.55 10.60 16.60
CA GLU A 213 -21.89 9.91 17.70
C GLU A 213 -21.31 8.57 17.18
N VAL A 214 -20.00 8.42 17.29
CA VAL A 214 -19.24 7.22 16.93
C VAL A 214 -18.40 6.86 18.13
N GLU A 215 -18.64 5.68 18.70
CA GLU A 215 -17.89 5.17 19.86
C GLU A 215 -17.83 6.15 21.05
N GLY A 216 -18.92 6.89 21.30
CA GLY A 216 -19.01 7.88 22.39
C GLY A 216 -18.44 9.26 22.08
N ALA A 217 -17.92 9.48 20.87
CA ALA A 217 -17.41 10.77 20.41
C ALA A 217 -18.27 11.38 19.29
N ASN A 218 -18.51 12.69 19.35
CA ASN A 218 -19.19 13.41 18.26
C ASN A 218 -18.20 13.72 17.13
N MET A 219 -18.31 12.99 16.03
CA MET A 219 -17.50 13.18 14.83
C MET A 219 -18.25 13.99 13.77
N ASN A 220 -17.60 14.98 13.14
CA ASN A 220 -18.18 15.83 12.10
C ASN A 220 -17.42 15.67 10.77
N GLY A 221 -18.07 15.13 9.74
CA GLY A 221 -17.44 14.80 8.45
C GLY A 221 -18.40 14.26 7.40
N LEU A 222 -17.86 13.85 6.25
CA LEU A 222 -18.56 13.11 5.20
C LEU A 222 -18.43 11.62 5.50
N PHE A 223 -19.52 11.03 6.00
CA PHE A 223 -19.51 9.64 6.40
C PHE A 223 -19.66 8.71 5.20
N MET A 224 -19.08 7.51 5.26
CA MET A 224 -19.25 6.50 4.20
C MET A 224 -20.73 6.02 4.09
N TYR A 225 -21.47 6.05 5.19
CA TYR A 225 -22.89 5.71 5.28
C TYR A 225 -23.60 6.67 6.26
N GLN A 226 -24.92 6.81 6.15
CA GLN A 226 -25.71 7.66 7.04
C GLN A 226 -26.47 6.83 8.09
N PRO A 227 -26.50 7.29 9.35
CA PRO A 227 -27.48 6.88 10.34
C PRO A 227 -28.85 7.50 10.09
N THR A 228 -29.88 6.64 10.07
CA THR A 228 -31.26 7.11 10.11
C THR A 228 -31.59 7.53 11.54
N PHE A 229 -31.33 8.79 11.91
CA PHE A 229 -31.91 9.35 13.13
C PHE A 229 -33.40 9.62 12.88
N ILE A 230 -34.26 8.87 13.57
CA ILE A 230 -35.66 9.26 13.75
C ILE A 230 -35.68 10.31 14.86
N ASP A 231 -35.38 11.56 14.51
CA ASP A 231 -35.77 12.70 15.33
C ASP A 231 -37.18 13.11 14.92
N PHE A 232 -38.14 12.91 15.83
CA PHE A 232 -39.58 13.08 15.64
C PHE A 232 -40.00 14.54 15.31
N PHE A 233 -39.06 15.48 15.22
CA PHE A 233 -39.29 16.90 14.95
C PHE A 233 -38.60 17.46 13.70
N SER A 234 -38.13 16.62 12.77
CA SER A 234 -37.64 17.08 11.45
C SER A 234 -38.39 16.43 10.28
N ILE A 235 -39.69 16.72 10.18
CA ILE A 235 -40.54 16.43 9.01
C ILE A 235 -40.29 17.51 7.95
N ILE A 236 -39.05 17.66 7.48
CA ILE A 236 -38.72 18.36 6.25
C ILE A 236 -37.69 17.50 5.53
N LYS A 237 -38.11 16.89 4.41
CA LYS A 237 -37.31 16.14 3.43
C LYS A 237 -35.80 16.45 3.51
N ARG A 238 -34.99 15.47 3.93
CA ARG A 238 -33.54 15.44 3.70
C ARG A 238 -33.17 14.05 3.18
N ASN A 239 -32.92 13.94 1.86
CA ASN A 239 -32.33 12.76 1.22
C ASN A 239 -31.03 12.40 1.98
N GLU A 240 -30.96 11.31 2.75
CA GLU A 240 -30.74 9.90 2.39
C GLU A 240 -29.30 9.56 1.95
N ILE A 241 -28.52 9.11 2.94
CA ILE A 241 -27.49 8.06 3.01
C ILE A 241 -26.25 8.22 2.14
N ASP A 242 -25.07 8.33 2.76
CA ASP A 242 -24.08 9.30 2.30
C ASP A 242 -23.32 8.92 1.02
N PHE A 243 -22.94 7.65 0.77
CA PHE A 243 -22.35 7.24 -0.51
C PHE A 243 -22.72 5.82 -0.96
N THR A 244 -23.15 5.68 -2.22
CA THR A 244 -23.27 4.38 -2.92
C THR A 244 -21.90 3.85 -3.35
N LEU A 245 -21.80 2.56 -3.71
CA LEU A 245 -20.60 2.00 -4.32
C LEU A 245 -20.13 2.83 -5.52
N GLU A 246 -21.07 3.23 -6.40
CA GLU A 246 -20.76 4.01 -7.60
C GLU A 246 -20.09 5.34 -7.23
N GLU A 247 -20.65 6.06 -6.25
CA GLU A 247 -20.07 7.34 -5.79
C GLU A 247 -18.72 7.12 -5.11
N LEU A 248 -18.58 6.11 -4.25
CA LEU A 248 -17.30 5.79 -3.60
C LEU A 248 -16.20 5.47 -4.62
N LYS A 249 -16.55 4.84 -5.74
CA LYS A 249 -15.60 4.55 -6.84
C LYS A 249 -15.14 5.81 -7.58
N THR A 250 -15.86 6.93 -7.45
CA THR A 250 -15.42 8.22 -8.00
C THR A 250 -14.30 8.87 -7.18
N LEU A 251 -14.22 8.56 -5.89
CA LEU A 251 -13.25 9.15 -4.97
C LEU A 251 -11.84 8.56 -5.18
N ARG A 252 -10.83 9.33 -4.78
CA ARG A 252 -9.42 8.93 -4.81
C ARG A 252 -8.81 8.99 -3.43
N ALA A 253 -8.11 7.92 -3.08
CA ALA A 253 -7.41 7.80 -1.82
C ALA A 253 -6.25 8.81 -1.72
N LYS A 254 -6.01 9.24 -0.48
CA LYS A 254 -4.92 10.12 -0.07
C LYS A 254 -4.15 9.50 1.07
N GLN A 255 -2.88 9.87 1.17
CA GLN A 255 -2.01 9.52 2.27
C GLN A 255 -2.50 10.21 3.55
N ARG A 256 -2.84 9.42 4.57
CA ARG A 256 -3.34 9.88 5.88
C ARG A 256 -2.40 10.86 6.55
N PHE A 257 -1.11 10.59 6.45
CA PHE A 257 -0.10 11.31 7.22
C PHE A 257 0.71 12.25 6.34
N SER A 258 0.66 13.54 6.66
CA SER A 258 1.34 14.60 5.91
C SER A 258 2.87 14.47 5.81
N PHE A 259 3.49 13.72 6.72
CA PHE A 259 4.94 13.45 6.71
C PHE A 259 5.35 12.25 5.85
N ARG A 260 4.39 11.45 5.38
CA ARG A 260 4.64 10.37 4.41
C ARG A 260 4.62 10.92 2.99
N ASP A 261 5.03 10.10 2.04
CA ASP A 261 5.05 10.49 0.64
C ASP A 261 3.63 10.81 0.12
N GLN A 262 3.46 12.04 -0.36
CA GLN A 262 2.19 12.56 -0.87
C GLN A 262 2.02 12.36 -2.38
N GLN A 263 3.05 11.88 -3.10
CA GLN A 263 3.06 11.83 -4.57
C GLN A 263 1.98 10.91 -5.16
N TYR A 264 1.38 10.04 -4.35
CA TYR A 264 0.37 9.07 -4.76
C TYR A 264 -1.07 9.50 -4.46
N ASN A 265 -1.27 10.66 -3.83
CA ASN A 265 -2.59 11.22 -3.58
C ASN A 265 -3.35 11.42 -4.89
N GLY A 266 -4.63 11.06 -4.91
CA GLY A 266 -5.48 11.26 -6.09
C GLY A 266 -5.32 10.19 -7.17
N LYS A 267 -4.41 9.21 -7.02
CA LYS A 267 -4.12 8.23 -8.08
C LYS A 267 -4.99 6.98 -8.04
N PHE A 268 -5.42 6.55 -6.87
CA PHE A 268 -6.01 5.22 -6.67
C PHE A 268 -7.44 5.31 -6.13
N PRO A 269 -8.38 4.48 -6.64
CA PRO A 269 -9.74 4.43 -6.13
C PRO A 269 -9.83 3.62 -4.82
N ILE A 270 -10.92 3.80 -4.09
CA ILE A 270 -11.32 2.90 -2.99
C ILE A 270 -11.71 1.54 -3.60
N ILE A 271 -11.37 0.44 -2.91
CA ILE A 271 -11.68 -0.93 -3.37
C ILE A 271 -12.73 -1.61 -2.49
N THR A 272 -13.45 -2.59 -3.06
CA THR A 272 -14.41 -3.43 -2.35
C THR A 272 -13.70 -4.59 -1.66
N PHE A 273 -14.35 -5.19 -0.67
CA PHE A 273 -13.82 -6.37 0.00
C PHE A 273 -13.58 -7.54 -0.97
N GLU A 274 -14.42 -7.68 -2.00
CA GLU A 274 -14.24 -8.70 -3.02
C GLU A 274 -13.00 -8.43 -3.89
N GLU A 275 -12.75 -7.17 -4.28
CA GLU A 275 -11.53 -6.80 -5.02
C GLU A 275 -10.28 -7.05 -4.17
N TYR A 276 -10.32 -6.75 -2.86
CA TYR A 276 -9.25 -7.09 -1.93
C TYR A 276 -8.99 -8.61 -1.85
N ILE A 277 -10.05 -9.43 -1.74
CA ILE A 277 -9.93 -10.89 -1.76
C ILE A 277 -9.28 -11.37 -3.05
N GLN A 278 -9.64 -10.77 -4.19
CA GLN A 278 -9.04 -11.09 -5.47
C GLN A 278 -7.53 -10.80 -5.48
N ILE A 279 -7.06 -9.74 -4.83
CA ILE A 279 -5.61 -9.47 -4.72
C ILE A 279 -4.89 -10.63 -4.03
N ALA A 280 -5.41 -11.10 -2.89
CA ALA A 280 -4.82 -12.24 -2.17
C ALA A 280 -4.89 -13.56 -2.96
N ILE A 281 -6.05 -13.86 -3.56
CA ILE A 281 -6.26 -15.09 -4.35
C ILE A 281 -5.37 -15.10 -5.60
N ASN A 282 -5.03 -13.94 -6.16
CA ASN A 282 -4.18 -13.85 -7.36
C ASN A 282 -2.70 -13.61 -7.05
N ALA A 283 -2.31 -13.54 -5.78
CA ALA A 283 -0.91 -13.41 -5.38
C ALA A 283 -0.05 -14.60 -5.88
N PRO A 284 1.23 -14.39 -6.23
CA PRO A 284 2.11 -15.44 -6.79
C PRO A 284 2.47 -16.54 -5.77
N ARG A 285 2.16 -16.34 -4.50
CA ARG A 285 2.31 -17.30 -3.39
C ARG A 285 1.04 -17.31 -2.54
N VAL A 286 0.96 -18.23 -1.59
CA VAL A 286 -0.09 -18.16 -0.58
C VAL A 286 0.16 -16.91 0.27
N VAL A 287 -0.82 -16.01 0.26
CA VAL A 287 -0.90 -14.82 1.10
C VAL A 287 -2.24 -14.92 1.84
N GLY A 288 -2.21 -14.77 3.15
CA GLY A 288 -3.43 -14.75 3.94
C GLY A 288 -4.11 -13.39 3.93
N ILE A 289 -5.39 -13.38 4.28
CA ILE A 289 -6.14 -12.14 4.54
C ILE A 289 -6.36 -11.96 6.04
N TYR A 290 -6.46 -10.70 6.45
CA TYR A 290 -6.69 -10.33 7.84
C TYR A 290 -7.75 -9.22 7.93
N PRO A 291 -9.02 -9.48 7.55
CA PRO A 291 -10.08 -8.48 7.59
C PRO A 291 -10.53 -8.09 9.01
N GLU A 292 -10.69 -6.79 9.23
CA GLU A 292 -11.37 -6.19 10.38
C GLU A 292 -12.81 -5.80 10.05
N ILE A 293 -13.77 -6.17 10.91
CA ILE A 293 -15.13 -5.64 10.83
C ILE A 293 -15.21 -4.37 11.68
N LYS A 294 -15.30 -3.19 11.05
CA LYS A 294 -15.33 -1.90 11.76
C LYS A 294 -16.71 -1.53 12.25
N ASN A 295 -16.78 -1.04 13.49
CA ASN A 295 -17.98 -0.42 14.04
C ASN A 295 -19.28 -1.25 13.81
N PRO A 296 -19.31 -2.58 14.07
CA PRO A 296 -20.43 -3.41 13.64
C PRO A 296 -21.77 -3.07 14.29
N VAL A 297 -21.75 -2.54 15.51
CA VAL A 297 -22.96 -2.03 16.19
C VAL A 297 -23.56 -0.89 15.38
N LEU A 298 -22.73 0.09 15.02
CA LEU A 298 -23.11 1.28 14.27
C LEU A 298 -23.60 0.90 12.85
N MET A 299 -22.90 0.01 12.15
CA MET A 299 -23.33 -0.47 10.82
C MET A 299 -24.68 -1.19 10.89
N ASN A 300 -24.90 -2.04 11.90
CA ASN A 300 -26.15 -2.78 12.07
C ASN A 300 -27.34 -1.87 12.44
N GLN A 301 -27.09 -0.75 13.10
CA GLN A 301 -28.12 0.23 13.42
C GLN A 301 -28.54 1.08 12.21
N HIS A 302 -27.65 1.24 11.22
CA HIS A 302 -27.79 2.31 10.23
C HIS A 302 -27.85 1.85 8.79
N VAL A 303 -27.30 0.68 8.48
CA VAL A 303 -27.37 0.09 7.14
C VAL A 303 -28.55 -0.87 7.06
N LYS A 304 -29.33 -0.77 5.98
CA LYS A 304 -30.42 -1.71 5.71
C LYS A 304 -29.88 -2.99 5.10
N TRP A 305 -29.78 -4.03 5.93
CA TRP A 305 -29.31 -5.33 5.49
C TRP A 305 -30.40 -6.15 4.79
N PRO A 306 -30.08 -6.83 3.68
CA PRO A 306 -31.07 -7.62 2.95
C PRO A 306 -31.55 -8.81 3.81
N LYS A 307 -32.85 -9.10 3.75
CA LYS A 307 -33.46 -10.29 4.38
C LYS A 307 -33.24 -10.38 5.91
N GLY A 308 -33.13 -9.25 6.61
CA GLY A 308 -32.96 -9.21 8.06
C GLY A 308 -31.58 -9.68 8.54
N LYS A 309 -30.60 -9.72 7.65
CA LYS A 309 -29.20 -10.01 7.97
C LYS A 309 -28.59 -8.92 8.84
N ARG A 310 -27.40 -9.20 9.34
CA ARG A 310 -26.47 -8.24 9.93
C ARG A 310 -25.25 -8.05 9.05
N PHE A 311 -24.44 -7.04 9.35
CA PHE A 311 -23.14 -6.79 8.72
C PHE A 311 -22.28 -8.05 8.69
N GLU A 312 -22.19 -8.72 9.84
CA GLU A 312 -21.42 -9.94 10.02
C GLU A 312 -21.90 -11.08 9.10
N ASP A 313 -23.20 -11.14 8.80
CA ASP A 313 -23.75 -12.17 7.92
C ASP A 313 -23.35 -11.95 6.46
N VAL A 314 -23.39 -10.69 6.00
CA VAL A 314 -22.97 -10.33 4.64
C VAL A 314 -21.46 -10.56 4.46
N PHE A 315 -20.67 -10.20 5.48
CA PHE A 315 -19.25 -10.50 5.51
C PHE A 315 -18.96 -12.00 5.40
N MET A 316 -19.65 -12.83 6.19
CA MET A 316 -19.47 -14.27 6.17
C MET A 316 -19.91 -14.91 4.84
N GLU A 317 -20.95 -14.39 4.20
CA GLU A 317 -21.36 -14.85 2.87
C GLU A 317 -20.29 -14.61 1.81
N ILE A 318 -19.62 -13.46 1.85
CA ILE A 318 -18.52 -13.16 0.93
C ILE A 318 -17.32 -14.10 1.20
N LEU A 319 -16.92 -14.30 2.46
CA LEU A 319 -15.86 -15.24 2.79
C LEU A 319 -16.17 -16.67 2.30
N ASN A 320 -17.40 -17.14 2.53
CA ASN A 320 -17.87 -18.44 2.07
C ASN A 320 -17.90 -18.55 0.54
N LYS A 321 -18.35 -17.50 -0.16
CA LYS A 321 -18.35 -17.42 -1.62
C LYS A 321 -16.94 -17.63 -2.20
N TYR A 322 -15.92 -17.07 -1.56
CA TYR A 322 -14.52 -17.22 -1.97
C TYR A 322 -13.80 -18.42 -1.33
N GLY A 323 -14.50 -19.28 -0.59
CA GLY A 323 -13.96 -20.53 -0.09
C GLY A 323 -13.07 -20.44 1.15
N TYR A 324 -13.07 -19.31 1.86
CA TYR A 324 -12.33 -19.18 3.14
C TYR A 324 -12.99 -20.02 4.23
N LYS A 325 -12.25 -20.98 4.78
CA LYS A 325 -12.74 -21.93 5.78
C LYS A 325 -11.58 -22.62 6.52
N GLY A 326 -11.94 -23.39 7.54
CA GLY A 326 -11.02 -24.24 8.28
C GLY A 326 -10.46 -23.56 9.52
N SER A 327 -10.23 -24.37 10.55
CA SER A 327 -9.61 -23.93 11.79
C SER A 327 -8.13 -23.57 11.57
N TYR A 328 -7.59 -22.76 12.48
CA TYR A 328 -6.18 -22.38 12.47
C TYR A 328 -5.25 -23.58 12.25
N MET A 329 -4.27 -23.44 11.35
CA MET A 329 -3.29 -24.46 10.96
C MET A 329 -3.87 -25.77 10.39
N SER A 330 -5.17 -25.84 10.12
CA SER A 330 -5.75 -26.96 9.38
C SER A 330 -5.27 -26.95 7.92
N LYS A 331 -5.36 -28.11 7.25
CA LYS A 331 -5.00 -28.23 5.83
C LYS A 331 -5.81 -27.28 4.93
N GLU A 332 -7.06 -27.00 5.28
CA GLU A 332 -7.91 -26.08 4.52
C GLU A 332 -7.50 -24.63 4.76
N TRP A 333 -7.24 -24.26 6.02
CA TRP A 333 -6.77 -22.91 6.35
C TRP A 333 -5.41 -22.61 5.71
N LEU A 334 -4.47 -23.56 5.71
CA LEU A 334 -3.15 -23.37 5.10
C LEU A 334 -3.18 -23.15 3.58
N LYS A 335 -4.25 -23.55 2.88
CA LYS A 335 -4.43 -23.29 1.44
C LYS A 335 -4.86 -21.85 1.18
N GLN A 336 -5.66 -21.29 2.08
CA GLN A 336 -6.24 -19.95 1.93
C GLN A 336 -6.42 -19.30 3.30
N PRO A 337 -5.31 -18.84 3.92
CA PRO A 337 -5.31 -18.40 5.32
C PRO A 337 -6.16 -17.15 5.53
N CYS A 338 -6.95 -17.14 6.59
CA CYS A 338 -7.74 -15.98 6.99
C CYS A 338 -7.82 -15.90 8.51
N PHE A 339 -7.53 -14.72 9.06
CA PHE A 339 -7.88 -14.33 10.42
C PHE A 339 -8.98 -13.27 10.35
N ILE A 340 -9.99 -13.37 11.21
CA ILE A 340 -11.02 -12.33 11.32
C ILE A 340 -10.75 -11.55 12.61
N GLN A 341 -10.59 -10.23 12.53
CA GLN A 341 -10.37 -9.39 13.71
C GLN A 341 -11.53 -8.44 13.98
N LEU A 342 -11.85 -8.24 15.25
CA LEU A 342 -12.91 -7.34 15.69
C LEU A 342 -12.64 -6.79 17.09
N PHE A 343 -13.06 -5.54 17.33
CA PHE A 343 -13.18 -4.95 18.67
C PHE A 343 -14.47 -5.33 19.40
N ALA A 344 -15.50 -5.84 18.71
CA ALA A 344 -16.84 -6.06 19.27
C ALA A 344 -17.08 -7.54 19.66
N PRO A 345 -17.10 -7.89 20.95
CA PRO A 345 -17.38 -9.24 21.43
C PRO A 345 -18.71 -9.83 20.95
N SER A 346 -19.77 -9.03 20.87
CA SER A 346 -21.09 -9.51 20.42
C SER A 346 -21.04 -10.00 18.97
N SER A 347 -20.26 -9.33 18.12
CA SER A 347 -20.01 -9.74 16.73
C SER A 347 -19.15 -11.00 16.67
N ILE A 348 -18.11 -11.13 17.51
CA ILE A 348 -17.30 -12.36 17.63
C ILE A 348 -18.17 -13.56 17.98
N VAL A 349 -19.02 -13.44 19.00
CA VAL A 349 -19.93 -14.52 19.42
C VAL A 349 -20.93 -14.84 18.31
N HIS A 350 -21.47 -13.83 17.62
CA HIS A 350 -22.41 -14.02 16.52
C HIS A 350 -21.80 -14.81 15.35
N ILE A 351 -20.55 -14.53 14.97
CA ILE A 351 -19.87 -15.25 13.88
C ILE A 351 -19.27 -16.59 14.30
N HIS A 352 -19.06 -16.81 15.60
CA HIS A 352 -18.40 -18.02 16.08
C HIS A 352 -19.08 -19.31 15.61
N ASN A 353 -20.41 -19.36 15.65
CA ASN A 353 -21.20 -20.51 15.19
C ASN A 353 -21.37 -20.61 13.67
N LYS A 354 -20.81 -19.66 12.90
CA LYS A 354 -20.93 -19.60 11.44
C LYS A 354 -19.65 -20.03 10.72
N THR A 355 -18.51 -20.08 11.43
CA THR A 355 -17.22 -20.42 10.84
C THR A 355 -16.18 -20.89 11.87
N ASP A 356 -15.36 -21.84 11.43
CA ASP A 356 -14.17 -22.30 12.14
C ASP A 356 -12.95 -21.40 11.94
N LEU A 357 -13.04 -20.39 11.05
CA LEU A 357 -11.95 -19.45 10.80
C LEU A 357 -11.48 -18.82 12.12
N PRO A 358 -10.16 -18.70 12.32
CA PRO A 358 -9.63 -18.13 13.56
C PRO A 358 -10.00 -16.67 13.70
N LYS A 359 -10.42 -16.32 14.91
CA LYS A 359 -10.85 -14.98 15.30
C LYS A 359 -9.81 -14.38 16.24
N ILE A 360 -9.56 -13.08 16.10
CA ILE A 360 -8.64 -12.29 16.93
C ILE A 360 -9.43 -11.15 17.57
N PHE A 361 -9.39 -11.08 18.90
CA PHE A 361 -10.09 -10.04 19.64
C PHE A 361 -9.20 -8.81 19.83
N LEU A 362 -9.59 -7.68 19.26
CA LEU A 362 -8.81 -6.44 19.31
C LEU A 362 -9.01 -5.70 20.62
N ILE A 363 -7.92 -5.11 21.14
CA ILE A 363 -7.88 -4.38 22.40
C ILE A 363 -7.20 -3.03 22.17
N ASP A 364 -7.95 -1.94 22.31
CA ASP A 364 -7.43 -0.59 22.12
C ASP A 364 -6.66 -0.09 23.33
N ASP A 365 -7.25 -0.23 24.51
CA ASP A 365 -6.62 0.08 25.78
C ASP A 365 -7.05 -0.94 26.84
N VAL A 366 -6.29 -1.04 27.92
CA VAL A 366 -6.53 -2.00 29.00
C VAL A 366 -7.73 -1.63 29.89
N ASP A 367 -8.08 -0.35 29.92
CA ASP A 367 -9.15 0.21 30.76
C ASP A 367 -10.43 0.56 29.98
N VAL A 368 -10.38 0.50 28.65
CA VAL A 368 -11.53 0.78 27.79
C VAL A 368 -12.50 -0.40 27.84
N ARG A 369 -13.77 -0.09 28.09
CA ARG A 369 -14.86 -1.07 28.07
C ARG A 369 -15.45 -1.12 26.67
N THR A 370 -15.75 -2.31 26.17
CA THR A 370 -16.37 -2.49 24.84
C THR A 370 -17.75 -1.82 24.78
N GLN A 371 -18.03 -1.12 23.68
CA GLN A 371 -19.30 -0.41 23.46
C GLN A 371 -20.54 -1.31 23.59
N ASP A 372 -20.45 -2.56 23.14
CA ASP A 372 -21.59 -3.48 23.02
C ASP A 372 -21.88 -4.30 24.29
N THR A 373 -20.86 -4.63 25.09
CA THR A 373 -21.00 -5.48 26.29
C THR A 373 -20.59 -4.82 27.60
N ASN A 374 -19.96 -3.65 27.55
CA ASN A 374 -19.49 -2.88 28.70
C ASN A 374 -18.61 -3.68 29.69
N GLN A 375 -17.78 -4.59 29.17
CA GLN A 375 -16.93 -5.49 29.96
C GLN A 375 -15.50 -4.93 30.13
N GLN A 376 -14.83 -5.33 31.22
CA GLN A 376 -13.39 -5.09 31.39
C GLN A 376 -12.62 -6.20 30.66
N ILE A 377 -12.10 -5.84 29.49
CA ILE A 377 -11.73 -6.80 28.45
C ILE A 377 -10.35 -7.44 28.62
N THR A 378 -9.56 -6.92 29.56
CA THR A 378 -8.22 -7.44 29.92
C THR A 378 -8.22 -8.19 31.25
N SER A 379 -9.37 -8.40 31.90
CA SER A 379 -9.43 -9.16 33.15
C SER A 379 -9.27 -10.66 32.91
N ASP A 380 -8.69 -11.38 33.86
CA ASP A 380 -8.53 -12.85 33.84
C ASP A 380 -9.86 -13.57 33.62
N ARG A 381 -10.93 -13.07 34.26
CA ARG A 381 -12.29 -13.56 34.06
C ARG A 381 -12.72 -13.43 32.60
N TYR A 382 -12.37 -12.32 31.95
CA TYR A 382 -12.74 -12.07 30.57
C TYR A 382 -11.88 -12.88 29.60
N PHE A 383 -10.57 -13.01 29.83
CA PHE A 383 -9.72 -13.91 29.05
C PHE A 383 -10.19 -15.36 29.11
N ASN A 384 -10.63 -15.83 30.28
CA ASN A 384 -11.23 -17.16 30.42
C ASN A 384 -12.56 -17.31 29.65
N TYR A 385 -13.31 -16.23 29.46
CA TYR A 385 -14.55 -16.24 28.68
C TYR A 385 -14.29 -16.18 27.18
N ILE A 386 -13.47 -15.21 26.74
CA ILE A 386 -13.31 -14.91 25.31
C ILE A 386 -12.50 -15.98 24.57
N ARG A 387 -11.61 -16.72 25.27
CA ARG A 387 -10.83 -17.83 24.70
C ARG A 387 -11.66 -18.96 24.09
N GLU A 388 -12.93 -19.07 24.47
CA GLU A 388 -13.84 -20.04 23.85
C GLU A 388 -14.20 -19.64 22.41
N PHE A 389 -14.06 -18.34 22.07
CA PHE A 389 -14.49 -17.78 20.80
C PHE A 389 -13.35 -17.37 19.88
N VAL A 390 -12.18 -17.04 20.43
CA VAL A 390 -11.02 -16.51 19.72
C VAL A 390 -9.77 -17.33 19.99
N ILE A 391 -8.83 -17.31 19.04
CA ILE A 391 -7.53 -17.98 19.22
C ILE A 391 -6.46 -17.05 19.82
N GLY A 392 -6.76 -15.75 19.88
CA GLY A 392 -5.80 -14.73 20.28
C GLY A 392 -6.41 -13.36 20.43
N ILE A 393 -5.60 -12.44 20.95
CA ILE A 393 -5.89 -11.03 21.11
C ILE A 393 -4.97 -10.21 20.21
N GLY A 394 -5.44 -9.07 19.74
CA GLY A 394 -4.60 -8.08 19.07
C GLY A 394 -4.61 -6.77 19.85
N PRO A 395 -3.67 -6.56 20.78
CA PRO A 395 -3.65 -5.34 21.58
C PRO A 395 -2.85 -4.21 20.91
N TRP A 396 -3.20 -2.96 21.20
CA TRP A 396 -2.35 -1.83 20.84
C TRP A 396 -0.97 -1.97 21.52
N LYS A 397 0.13 -1.75 20.80
CA LYS A 397 1.50 -2.07 21.22
C LYS A 397 1.90 -1.36 22.51
N ASP A 398 1.38 -0.15 22.74
CA ASP A 398 1.72 0.64 23.94
C ASP A 398 1.03 0.11 25.20
N THR A 399 0.02 -0.75 25.05
CA THR A 399 -0.54 -1.52 26.19
C THR A 399 0.37 -2.67 26.65
N ILE A 400 1.30 -3.10 25.78
CA ILE A 400 2.33 -4.09 26.10
C ILE A 400 3.60 -3.38 26.58
N VAL A 401 4.05 -2.40 25.79
CA VAL A 401 5.28 -1.64 26.01
C VAL A 401 4.92 -0.15 26.14
N PRO A 402 4.54 0.33 27.34
CA PRO A 402 4.13 1.72 27.50
C PRO A 402 5.29 2.67 27.19
N VAL A 403 4.97 3.83 26.62
CA VAL A 403 5.93 4.88 26.30
C VAL A 403 5.52 6.15 27.02
N LYS A 404 6.47 6.74 27.75
CA LYS A 404 6.30 8.02 28.43
C LYS A 404 7.50 8.92 28.16
N ASP A 405 7.23 10.16 27.77
CA ASP A 405 8.27 11.16 27.44
C ASP A 405 9.30 10.65 26.40
N ASN A 406 8.85 9.86 25.41
CA ASN A 406 9.68 9.14 24.42
C ASN A 406 10.62 8.07 24.98
N TYR A 407 10.39 7.58 26.19
CA TYR A 407 11.12 6.46 26.78
C TYR A 407 10.18 5.27 27.01
N VAL A 408 10.67 4.07 26.69
CA VAL A 408 9.98 2.82 27.02
C VAL A 408 9.96 2.63 28.54
N GLU A 409 8.78 2.38 29.08
CA GLU A 409 8.59 1.99 30.48
C GLU A 409 8.74 0.48 30.69
N THR A 410 8.38 0.01 31.88
CA THR A 410 8.40 -1.43 32.19
C THR A 410 7.32 -2.15 31.38
N LEU A 411 7.67 -3.30 30.82
CA LEU A 411 6.75 -4.19 30.12
C LEU A 411 5.56 -4.55 31.02
N THR A 412 4.35 -4.53 30.47
CA THR A 412 3.16 -5.01 31.18
C THR A 412 3.12 -6.54 31.22
N ASP A 413 2.28 -7.11 32.10
CA ASP A 413 2.07 -8.55 32.17
C ASP A 413 1.04 -9.07 31.14
N LEU A 414 0.55 -8.20 30.24
CA LEU A 414 -0.57 -8.50 29.35
C LEU A 414 -0.30 -9.72 28.45
N VAL A 415 0.93 -9.83 27.93
CA VAL A 415 1.35 -10.95 27.08
C VAL A 415 1.39 -12.26 27.88
N ASP A 416 1.99 -12.24 29.08
CA ASP A 416 2.10 -13.42 29.94
C ASP A 416 0.73 -13.90 30.39
N ARG A 417 -0.17 -12.98 30.75
CA ARG A 417 -1.56 -13.31 31.11
C ARG A 417 -2.32 -13.88 29.92
N ALA A 418 -2.21 -13.30 28.73
CA ALA A 418 -2.85 -13.85 27.53
C ALA A 418 -2.36 -15.29 27.22
N HIS A 419 -1.05 -15.52 27.30
CA HIS A 419 -0.47 -16.85 27.10
C HIS A 419 -0.92 -17.85 28.17
N ALA A 420 -1.10 -17.44 29.43
CA ALA A 420 -1.65 -18.31 30.48
C ALA A 420 -3.06 -18.84 30.16
N TYR A 421 -3.81 -18.13 29.30
CA TYR A 421 -5.12 -18.55 28.78
C TYR A 421 -5.06 -19.22 27.39
N ASN A 422 -3.86 -19.52 26.88
CA ASN A 422 -3.60 -20.05 25.53
C ASN A 422 -4.06 -19.12 24.39
N LEU A 423 -4.05 -17.81 24.62
CA LEU A 423 -4.35 -16.82 23.61
C LEU A 423 -3.05 -16.38 22.91
N GLN A 424 -3.04 -16.42 21.58
CA GLN A 424 -1.97 -15.78 20.79
C GLN A 424 -2.03 -14.26 20.95
N VAL A 425 -0.91 -13.56 20.78
CA VAL A 425 -0.84 -12.09 20.91
C VAL A 425 -0.34 -11.46 19.61
N HIS A 426 -1.23 -10.69 18.99
CA HIS A 426 -1.08 -10.07 17.67
C HIS A 426 -1.08 -8.53 17.73
N PRO A 427 -0.06 -7.88 18.33
CA PRO A 427 -0.12 -6.45 18.60
C PRO A 427 -0.07 -5.58 17.36
N TYR A 428 -0.74 -4.43 17.43
CA TYR A 428 -0.75 -3.39 16.39
C TYR A 428 -0.40 -2.02 17.00
N THR A 429 0.05 -1.01 16.27
CA THR A 429 0.71 -1.05 14.97
C THR A 429 2.15 -0.59 15.21
N PHE A 430 3.12 -1.40 14.79
CA PHE A 430 4.51 -0.98 14.71
C PHE A 430 4.69 -0.03 13.52
N ARG A 431 5.57 0.95 13.66
CA ARG A 431 5.76 2.02 12.70
C ARG A 431 7.21 2.48 12.79
N ASN A 432 7.92 2.46 11.68
CA ASN A 432 9.35 2.75 11.62
C ASN A 432 9.69 4.25 11.51
N GLU A 433 8.69 5.14 11.45
CA GLU A 433 8.95 6.57 11.40
C GLU A 433 9.39 7.12 12.76
N ASN A 434 10.38 8.01 12.77
CA ASN A 434 11.04 8.54 13.99
C ASN A 434 10.08 8.99 15.10
N LYS A 435 8.93 9.58 14.75
CA LYS A 435 7.95 10.08 15.74
C LYS A 435 7.21 8.96 16.49
N TYR A 436 7.31 7.71 16.03
CA TYR A 436 6.75 6.52 16.66
C TYR A 436 7.82 5.63 17.31
N MET A 437 9.10 5.99 17.15
CA MET A 437 10.22 5.34 17.81
C MET A 437 10.54 6.06 19.13
N SER A 438 10.89 5.30 20.17
CA SER A 438 11.34 5.86 21.44
C SER A 438 12.85 6.18 21.37
N ASP A 439 13.31 7.19 22.10
CA ASP A 439 14.71 7.66 22.05
C ASP A 439 15.71 6.58 22.54
N ASN A 440 15.26 5.61 23.33
CA ASN A 440 16.04 4.45 23.80
C ASN A 440 15.60 3.12 23.15
N SER A 441 14.93 3.16 21.98
CA SER A 441 14.51 1.96 21.25
C SER A 441 15.61 1.07 20.62
N PRO A 442 16.92 1.41 20.48
CA PRO A 442 17.80 0.52 19.72
C PRO A 442 18.12 -0.81 20.42
N ASN A 443 17.60 -1.05 21.63
CA ASN A 443 17.83 -2.29 22.41
C ASN A 443 16.56 -3.04 22.84
N LEU A 444 15.35 -2.63 22.40
CA LEU A 444 14.18 -3.49 22.58
C LEU A 444 14.26 -4.58 21.52
N ASP A 445 14.89 -5.69 21.90
CA ASP A 445 14.90 -6.91 21.10
C ASP A 445 13.47 -7.45 21.06
N LEU A 446 12.64 -6.93 20.14
CA LEU A 446 11.26 -7.36 19.93
C LEU A 446 11.19 -8.88 19.67
N ALA A 447 12.28 -9.50 19.23
CA ALA A 447 12.47 -10.94 19.10
C ALA A 447 12.56 -11.70 20.44
N LYS A 448 12.68 -11.02 21.60
CA LYS A 448 12.65 -11.63 22.95
C LYS A 448 11.28 -11.58 23.62
N ILE A 449 10.37 -10.76 23.12
CA ILE A 449 8.97 -10.92 23.48
C ILE A 449 8.48 -12.08 22.61
N PRO A 450 7.86 -13.14 23.14
CA PRO A 450 7.28 -14.20 22.34
C PRO A 450 6.05 -13.66 21.59
N LEU A 451 6.31 -12.76 20.64
CA LEU A 451 5.38 -12.09 19.76
C LEU A 451 5.59 -12.65 18.37
N ILE A 452 4.48 -12.86 17.68
CA ILE A 452 4.43 -13.44 16.34
C ILE A 452 4.75 -12.36 15.29
N TRP A 453 5.64 -11.36 15.53
CA TRP A 453 5.82 -10.24 14.57
C TRP A 453 7.26 -9.78 14.30
N GLU A 454 7.59 -9.67 13.01
CA GLU A 454 8.65 -8.80 12.46
C GLU A 454 8.07 -8.08 11.22
N GLU A 455 8.26 -6.76 11.09
CA GLU A 455 7.83 -5.95 9.93
C GLU A 455 8.64 -6.27 8.66
N VAL A 456 8.07 -5.97 7.48
CA VAL A 456 8.84 -5.93 6.24
C VAL A 456 9.22 -4.46 6.07
N ASN A 457 10.52 -4.23 5.92
CA ASN A 457 11.10 -2.92 5.66
C ASN A 457 11.02 -2.55 4.19
#